data_AF-A0A3M1E0N8-F1
#
_entry.id   AF-A0A3M1E0N8-F1
#
_cell.length_a   1.000
_cell.length_b   1.000
_cell.length_c   1.000
_cell.angle_alpha   90.00
_cell.angle_beta   90.00
_cell.angle_gamma   90.00
#
_symmetry.space_group_name_H-M   'P 1'
#
loop_
_entity.id
_entity.type
_entity.pdbx_description
1 polymer ?
#
loop_
_entity_poly.entity_id
_entity_poly.type
_entity_poly.pdbx_seq_one_letter_code
_entity_poly.pdbx_strand_id
1 'polypeptide(L)' 'PKCRGRMYSEKYYDFVRSFEAWKCCSCGEVIDPTILANRARRNNTFLG' A
#
# COMPACT_ATOMS: atom_id res chain seq x y z
N PRO A 1 3.26 -6.74 3.34
CA PRO A 1 2.25 -6.62 4.43
C PRO A 1 2.78 -7.17 5.77
N LYS A 2 2.26 -6.67 6.90
CA LYS A 2 2.65 -7.01 8.29
C LYS A 2 2.55 -8.51 8.55
N CYS A 3 1.50 -9.13 8.02
CA CYS A 3 1.27 -10.57 8.15
C CYS A 3 2.00 -11.43 7.10
N ARG A 4 2.81 -10.82 6.20
CA ARG A 4 3.50 -11.48 5.07
C ARG A 4 2.57 -12.29 4.13
N GLY A 5 1.25 -12.11 4.22
CA GLY A 5 0.28 -12.75 3.33
C GLY A 5 0.36 -12.22 1.90
N ARG A 6 -0.22 -12.97 0.95
CA ARG A 6 -0.33 -12.52 -0.45
C ARG A 6 -1.15 -11.24 -0.55
N MET A 7 -0.83 -10.42 -1.53
CA MET A 7 -1.55 -9.18 -1.83
C MET A 7 -2.08 -9.22 -3.26
N TYR A 8 -3.23 -8.59 -3.49
CA TYR A 8 -3.81 -8.37 -4.82
C TYR A 8 -3.91 -6.87 -5.10
N SER A 9 -3.84 -6.51 -6.38
CA SER A 9 -4.12 -5.14 -6.81
C SER A 9 -5.63 -4.89 -6.80
N GLU A 10 -6.05 -3.77 -6.24
CA GLU A 10 -7.44 -3.33 -6.19
C GLU A 10 -7.51 -1.83 -6.49
N LYS A 11 -8.52 -1.44 -7.28
CA LYS A 11 -8.80 -0.05 -7.58
C LYS A 11 -9.83 0.50 -6.60
N TYR A 12 -9.44 1.55 -5.90
CA TYR A 12 -10.27 2.25 -4.92
C TYR A 12 -10.86 3.51 -5.55
N TYR A 13 -12.08 3.82 -5.15
CA TYR A 13 -12.84 4.96 -5.63
C TYR A 13 -13.28 5.82 -4.45
N ASP A 14 -13.03 7.11 -4.58
CA ASP A 14 -13.63 8.17 -3.78
C ASP A 14 -14.49 9.05 -4.70
N PHE A 15 -15.29 9.96 -4.15
CA PHE A 15 -16.19 10.83 -4.90
C PHE A 15 -15.50 11.65 -6.00
N VAL A 16 -14.21 11.95 -5.85
CA VAL A 16 -13.44 12.82 -6.75
C VAL A 16 -12.26 12.13 -7.43
N ARG A 17 -11.85 10.94 -6.97
CA ARG A 17 -10.59 10.30 -7.43
C ARG A 17 -10.70 8.78 -7.41
N SER A 18 -9.87 8.14 -8.23
CA SER A 18 -9.59 6.72 -8.10
C SER A 18 -8.10 6.49 -7.97
N PHE A 19 -7.69 5.48 -7.23
CA PHE A 19 -6.29 5.09 -7.10
C PHE A 19 -6.17 3.57 -7.02
N GLU A 20 -4.98 3.05 -7.34
CA GLU A 20 -4.67 1.62 -7.22
C GLU A 20 -3.81 1.38 -5.99
N ALA A 21 -4.12 0.30 -5.26
CA ALA A 21 -3.35 -0.14 -4.11
C ALA A 21 -3.31 -1.66 -4.02
N TRP A 22 -2.35 -2.19 -3.27
CA TRP A 22 -2.27 -3.60 -2.94
C TRP A 22 -2.95 -3.86 -1.59
N LYS A 23 -3.89 -4.81 -1.55
CA LYS A 23 -4.55 -5.26 -0.31
C LYS A 23 -4.19 -6.69 0.02
N CYS A 24 -3.87 -6.95 1.28
CA CYS A 24 -3.55 -8.29 1.74
C CYS A 24 -4.82 -9.15 1.93
N CYS A 25 -4.83 -10.37 1.38
CA CYS A 25 -5.94 -11.31 1.53
C CYS A 25 -6.16 -11.77 2.98
N SER A 26 -5.11 -11.78 3.81
CA SER A 26 -5.16 -12.38 5.14
C SER A 26 -5.43 -11.37 6.25
N CYS A 27 -4.75 -10.23 6.24
CA CYS A 27 -4.84 -9.22 7.30
C CYS A 27 -5.45 -7.88 6.85
N GLY A 28 -5.86 -7.77 5.58
CA GLY A 28 -6.52 -6.57 5.06
C GLY A 28 -5.64 -5.32 4.93
N GLU A 29 -4.35 -5.40 5.24
CA GLU A 29 -3.46 -4.24 5.11
C GLU A 29 -3.41 -3.76 3.66
N VAL A 30 -3.62 -2.46 3.49
CA VAL A 30 -3.53 -1.75 2.21
C VAL A 30 -2.19 -1.03 2.12
N ILE A 31 -1.54 -1.14 0.97
CA ILE A 31 -0.26 -0.48 0.65
C ILE A 31 -0.40 0.14 -0.74
N ASP A 32 -0.04 1.40 -0.89
CA ASP A 32 0.10 2.10 -2.17
C ASP A 32 1.51 2.74 -2.28
N PRO A 33 1.88 3.34 -3.42
CA PRO A 33 3.17 4.03 -3.56
C PRO A 33 3.41 5.14 -2.52
N THR A 34 2.37 5.86 -2.09
CA THR A 34 2.46 6.91 -1.07
C THR A 34 2.78 6.33 0.31
N ILE A 35 2.12 5.25 0.71
CA ILE A 35 2.37 4.51 1.94
C ILE A 35 3.79 3.95 1.94
N LEU A 36 4.25 3.38 0.82
CA LEU A 36 5.64 2.90 0.68
C LEU A 36 6.64 4.04 0.84
N ALA A 37 6.43 5.16 0.14
CA ALA A 37 7.29 6.33 0.24
C ALA A 37 7.32 6.91 1.67
N ASN A 38 6.18 6.92 2.37
CA ASN A 38 6.10 7.37 3.76
C ASN A 38 6.86 6.43 4.70
N ARG A 39 6.79 5.10 4.50
CA ARG A 39 7.55 4.11 5.28
C ARG A 39 9.05 4.24 5.03
N ALA A 40 9.44 4.41 3.77
CA ALA A 40 10.82 4.62 3.35
C ALA A 40 11.42 5.86 4.03
N ARG A 41 10.72 7.01 3.95
CA ARG A 41 11.07 8.25 4.66
C ARG A 41 11.18 8.03 6.18
N ARG A 42 10.20 7.36 6.79
CA ARG A 42 10.21 7.09 8.23
C ARG A 42 11.40 6.24 8.67
N ASN A 43 11.79 5.28 7.85
CA ASN A 43 12.90 4.38 8.14
C ASN A 43 14.25 4.91 7.62
N ASN A 44 14.32 6.18 7.16
CA ASN A 44 15.48 6.76 6.48
C ASN A 44 16.06 5.85 5.37
N THR A 45 15.22 5.01 4.78
CA THR A 45 15.60 4.08 3.74
C THR A 45 15.26 4.77 2.43
N PHE A 46 16.26 5.23 1.69
CA PHE A 46 16.03 5.78 0.35
C PHE A 46 15.68 4.60 -0.57
N LEU A 47 14.42 4.53 -1.01
CA LEU A 47 14.03 3.63 -2.09
C LEU A 47 14.40 4.37 -3.40
N GLY A 48 15.66 4.22 -3.79
CA GLY A 48 16.20 4.64 -5.08
C GLY A 48 16.01 3.57 -6.14
#